data_AF-A0A8R1DZ71-F1
#
_entry.id   AF-A0A8R1DZ71-F1
#
_cell.length_a   1.000
_cell.length_b   1.000
_cell.length_c   1.000
_cell.angle_alpha   90.00
_cell.angle_beta   90.00
_cell.angle_gamma   90.00
#
_symmetry.space_group_name_H-M   'P 1'
#
loop_
_entity.id
_entity.type
_entity.pdbx_description
1 polymer ?
#
loop_
_entity_poly.entity_id
_entity_poly.type
_entity_poly.pdbx_seq_one_letter_code
_entity_poly.pdbx_strand_id
1 'polypeptide(L)'
;MEAYWIQEIEKEKSKAIELYNTNKKLAGDARKMRKDLDEMKKKIESLKEKRKEDRMFYMGNLKIVREEREEEKRKAKNLAEEKERVEKNYVSAYKLFQKVEKSNGELEEANKKLREFNKRLVADERAKVRAEARSAEKEERRRFYGTLSNYYCKKQRMEEALVSMEHIAGGGDTTGFFKDFLDYLFAKGKLSLKFSPNAAFEVYHSLKLSRGRYLRLKKAFVKNKIPDPFPSRSELQKMELQFGSLSDISVKTEKIVDKDGREKEVTICMLRNVRSYIEKRIKALEKEGKLVFDNCTGATIWIGVTVGMFNGDESAHNISTYLSDVIAQINSLEHISIAMDGELREVPIKQYLVGDMKFQSEMLGHEGGRSTCGCIYCYSTVAKKISEYTRGTNSVTRTEESYKVDSASKAKSNAGRH
;
A
#
# COMPACT_ATOMS: atom_id res chain seq x y z
N MET A 1 -154.17 80.14 -111.97
CA MET A 1 -153.06 80.86 -111.29
C MET A 1 -152.97 80.56 -109.78
N GLU A 2 -153.99 79.98 -109.12
CA GLU A 2 -153.93 79.62 -107.68
C GLU A 2 -153.14 78.35 -107.35
N ALA A 3 -153.02 77.38 -108.26
CA ALA A 3 -152.34 76.11 -107.98
C ALA A 3 -150.80 76.22 -107.79
N TYR A 4 -150.17 77.27 -108.33
CA TYR A 4 -148.71 77.46 -108.26
C TYR A 4 -148.26 77.96 -106.87
N TRP A 5 -149.04 78.84 -106.24
CA TRP A 5 -148.69 79.44 -104.96
C TRP A 5 -148.82 78.48 -103.78
N ILE A 6 -149.74 77.50 -103.84
CA ILE A 6 -149.90 76.49 -102.78
C ILE A 6 -148.70 75.53 -102.74
N GLN A 7 -148.20 75.11 -103.91
CA GLN A 7 -147.03 74.24 -104.01
C GLN A 7 -145.74 74.89 -103.47
N GLU A 8 -145.55 76.19 -103.72
CA GLU A 8 -144.36 76.92 -103.26
C GLU A 8 -144.34 77.07 -101.72
N ILE A 9 -145.51 77.30 -101.10
CA ILE A 9 -145.64 77.44 -99.64
C ILE A 9 -145.38 76.10 -98.91
N GLU A 10 -145.85 74.97 -99.44
CA GLU A 10 -145.58 73.65 -98.85
C GLU A 10 -144.11 73.25 -98.97
N LYS A 11 -143.45 73.67 -100.05
CA LYS A 11 -142.01 73.47 -100.27
C LYS A 11 -141.17 74.28 -99.29
N GLU A 12 -141.55 75.53 -99.04
CA GLU A 12 -140.93 76.40 -98.03
C GLU A 12 -141.13 75.88 -96.60
N LYS A 13 -142.34 75.41 -96.25
CA LYS A 13 -142.59 74.78 -94.94
C LYS A 13 -141.75 73.52 -94.71
N SER A 14 -141.63 72.66 -95.72
CA SER A 14 -140.81 71.44 -95.63
C SER A 14 -139.33 71.77 -95.43
N LYS A 15 -138.81 72.76 -96.16
CA LYS A 15 -137.45 73.27 -95.95
C LYS A 15 -137.24 73.86 -94.55
N ALA A 16 -138.20 74.62 -94.03
CA ALA A 16 -138.11 75.20 -92.69
C ALA A 16 -138.05 74.13 -91.59
N ILE A 17 -138.80 73.04 -91.73
CA ILE A 17 -138.79 71.91 -90.79
C ILE A 17 -137.47 71.14 -90.86
N GLU A 18 -136.93 70.89 -92.06
CA GLU A 18 -135.62 70.27 -92.24
C GLU A 18 -134.50 71.12 -91.61
N LEU A 19 -134.52 72.44 -91.85
CA LEU A 19 -133.58 73.39 -91.26
C LEU A 19 -133.66 73.40 -89.74
N TYR A 20 -134.86 73.37 -89.16
CA TYR A 20 -135.03 73.32 -87.70
C TYR A 20 -134.43 72.03 -87.10
N ASN A 21 -134.69 70.87 -87.72
CA ASN A 21 -134.19 69.59 -87.25
C ASN A 21 -132.67 69.46 -87.37
N THR A 22 -132.08 69.96 -88.47
CA THR A 22 -130.61 70.00 -88.63
C THR A 22 -129.97 70.94 -87.61
N ASN A 23 -130.53 72.11 -87.37
CA ASN A 23 -129.98 73.07 -86.42
C ASN A 23 -130.05 72.54 -84.97
N LYS A 24 -131.13 71.83 -84.61
CA LYS A 24 -131.26 71.16 -83.31
C LYS A 24 -130.21 70.06 -83.11
N LYS A 25 -129.90 69.29 -84.16
CA LYS A 25 -128.87 68.24 -84.13
C LYS A 25 -127.47 68.83 -84.00
N LEU A 26 -127.15 69.86 -84.80
CA LEU A 26 -125.88 70.60 -84.72
C LEU A 26 -125.66 71.24 -83.35
N ALA A 27 -126.70 71.80 -82.72
CA ALA A 27 -126.61 72.36 -81.37
C ALA A 27 -126.38 71.29 -80.28
N GLY A 28 -126.81 70.04 -80.52
CA GLY A 28 -126.50 68.89 -79.67
C GLY A 28 -125.05 68.44 -79.81
N ASP A 29 -124.57 68.31 -81.05
CA ASP A 29 -123.19 67.91 -81.35
C ASP A 29 -122.17 68.95 -80.86
N ALA A 30 -122.48 70.24 -81.01
CA ALA A 30 -121.65 71.32 -80.49
C ALA A 30 -121.52 71.29 -78.96
N ARG A 31 -122.59 70.94 -78.23
CA ARG A 31 -122.54 70.78 -76.77
C ARG A 31 -121.70 69.56 -76.35
N LYS A 32 -121.77 68.46 -77.10
CA LYS A 32 -120.98 67.26 -76.84
C LYS A 32 -119.49 67.51 -77.06
N MET A 33 -119.11 68.10 -78.21
CA MET A 33 -117.72 68.47 -78.50
C MET A 33 -117.14 69.43 -77.46
N ARG A 34 -117.95 70.36 -76.92
CA ARG A 34 -117.49 71.30 -75.88
C ARG A 34 -117.16 70.59 -74.56
N LYS A 35 -117.95 69.58 -74.17
CA LYS A 35 -117.65 68.73 -73.00
C LYS A 35 -116.39 67.91 -73.22
N ASP A 36 -116.23 67.30 -74.40
CA ASP A 36 -115.05 66.49 -74.74
C ASP A 36 -113.77 67.36 -74.75
N LEU A 37 -113.86 68.61 -75.23
CA LEU A 37 -112.77 69.58 -75.20
C LEU A 37 -112.33 69.94 -73.79
N ASP A 38 -113.28 70.16 -72.87
CA ASP A 38 -112.96 70.46 -71.48
C ASP A 38 -112.36 69.25 -70.75
N GLU A 39 -112.82 68.03 -71.06
CA GLU A 39 -112.24 66.80 -70.50
C GLU A 39 -110.80 66.58 -71.00
N MET A 40 -110.55 66.81 -72.30
CA MET A 40 -109.21 66.71 -72.88
C MET A 40 -108.26 67.77 -72.33
N LYS A 41 -108.73 69.00 -72.09
CA LYS A 41 -107.93 70.04 -71.42
C LYS A 41 -107.52 69.62 -70.01
N LYS A 42 -108.44 69.06 -69.22
CA LYS A 42 -108.13 68.52 -67.88
C LYS A 42 -107.10 67.39 -67.93
N LYS A 43 -107.20 66.47 -68.90
CA LYS A 43 -106.22 65.39 -69.08
C LYS A 43 -104.83 65.94 -69.44
N ILE A 44 -104.74 66.90 -70.35
CA ILE A 44 -103.47 67.52 -70.74
C ILE A 44 -102.77 68.15 -69.53
N GLU A 45 -103.50 68.86 -68.68
CA GLU A 45 -102.91 69.53 -67.52
C GLU A 45 -102.38 68.52 -66.49
N SER A 46 -103.15 67.45 -66.20
CA SER A 46 -102.70 66.37 -65.31
C SER A 46 -101.44 65.65 -65.81
N LEU A 47 -101.28 65.50 -67.13
CA LEU A 47 -100.10 64.88 -67.73
C LEU A 47 -98.86 65.78 -67.67
N LYS A 48 -99.04 67.12 -67.75
CA LYS A 48 -97.93 68.06 -67.56
C LYS A 48 -97.40 68.05 -66.13
N GLU A 49 -98.29 67.94 -65.15
CA GLU A 49 -97.91 67.84 -63.73
C GLU A 49 -97.14 66.54 -63.46
N LYS A 50 -97.65 65.39 -63.92
CA LYS A 50 -96.91 64.11 -63.84
C LYS A 50 -95.54 64.19 -64.50
N ARG A 51 -95.44 64.80 -65.69
CA ARG A 51 -94.14 64.96 -66.38
C ARG A 51 -93.15 65.82 -65.59
N LYS A 52 -93.62 66.81 -64.81
CA LYS A 52 -92.74 67.60 -63.93
C LYS A 52 -92.27 66.77 -62.73
N GLU A 53 -93.17 66.01 -62.12
CA GLU A 53 -92.85 65.11 -61.00
C GLU A 53 -91.83 64.05 -61.40
N ASP A 54 -92.04 63.35 -62.52
CA ASP A 54 -91.11 62.34 -63.04
C ASP A 54 -89.73 62.92 -63.33
N ARG A 55 -89.67 64.15 -63.83
CA ARG A 55 -88.40 64.84 -64.11
C ARG A 55 -87.64 65.16 -62.82
N MET A 56 -88.34 65.62 -61.79
CA MET A 56 -87.73 65.88 -60.48
C MET A 56 -87.22 64.58 -59.84
N PHE A 57 -88.01 63.52 -59.91
CA PHE A 57 -87.62 62.20 -59.40
C PHE A 57 -86.38 61.64 -60.11
N TYR A 58 -86.35 61.72 -61.44
CA TYR A 58 -85.21 61.28 -62.24
C TYR A 58 -83.94 62.07 -61.92
N MET A 59 -84.03 63.40 -61.81
CA MET A 59 -82.88 64.25 -61.46
C MET A 59 -82.36 63.97 -60.04
N GLY A 60 -83.26 63.68 -59.08
CA GLY A 60 -82.91 63.27 -57.73
C GLY A 60 -82.13 61.94 -57.70
N ASN A 61 -82.65 60.91 -58.35
CA ASN A 61 -81.99 59.61 -58.43
C ASN A 61 -80.63 59.70 -59.12
N LEU A 62 -80.52 60.52 -60.17
CA LEU A 62 -79.28 60.70 -60.91
C LEU A 62 -78.19 61.40 -60.08
N LYS A 63 -78.58 62.19 -59.08
CA LYS A 63 -77.64 62.80 -58.12
C LYS A 63 -77.14 61.77 -57.11
N ILE A 64 -78.05 60.97 -56.53
CA ILE A 64 -77.70 59.89 -55.57
C ILE A 64 -76.72 58.90 -56.20
N VAL A 65 -77.00 58.43 -57.42
CA VAL A 65 -76.15 57.47 -58.13
C VAL A 65 -74.75 58.05 -58.42
N ARG A 66 -74.63 59.36 -58.65
CA ARG A 66 -73.31 60.00 -58.81
C ARG A 66 -72.54 60.05 -57.50
N GLU A 67 -73.19 60.39 -56.39
CA GLU A 67 -72.58 60.44 -55.07
C GLU A 67 -72.11 59.05 -54.62
N GLU A 68 -72.93 58.02 -54.81
CA GLU A 68 -72.57 56.62 -54.54
C GLU A 68 -71.35 56.19 -55.38
N ARG A 69 -71.34 56.52 -56.67
CA ARG A 69 -70.22 56.17 -57.57
C ARG A 69 -68.91 56.85 -57.15
N GLU A 70 -68.95 58.10 -56.72
CA GLU A 70 -67.74 58.79 -56.23
C GLU A 70 -67.28 58.25 -54.87
N GLU A 71 -68.20 57.86 -54.00
CA GLU A 71 -67.86 57.20 -52.73
C GLU A 71 -67.22 55.82 -52.95
N GLU A 72 -67.76 55.03 -53.87
CA GLU A 72 -67.19 53.73 -54.25
C GLU A 72 -65.81 53.89 -54.88
N LYS A 73 -65.60 54.86 -55.76
CA LYS A 73 -64.27 55.17 -56.31
C LYS A 73 -63.27 55.50 -55.21
N ARG A 74 -63.67 56.28 -54.20
CA ARG A 74 -62.81 56.62 -53.05
C ARG A 74 -62.48 55.38 -52.23
N LYS A 75 -63.45 54.50 -51.96
CA LYS A 75 -63.22 53.21 -51.27
C LYS A 75 -62.28 52.30 -52.07
N ALA A 76 -62.49 52.19 -53.37
CA ALA A 76 -61.62 51.40 -54.26
C ALA A 76 -60.18 51.91 -54.27
N LYS A 77 -59.98 53.24 -54.26
CA LYS A 77 -58.64 53.84 -54.18
C LYS A 77 -57.95 53.51 -52.85
N ASN A 78 -58.63 53.68 -51.73
CA ASN A 78 -58.07 53.37 -50.41
C ASN A 78 -57.70 51.88 -50.27
N LEU A 79 -58.56 50.98 -50.78
CA LEU A 79 -58.29 49.55 -50.78
C LEU A 79 -57.10 49.18 -51.67
N ALA A 80 -56.91 49.87 -52.79
CA ALA A 80 -55.75 49.66 -53.65
C ALA A 80 -54.43 50.06 -52.96
N GLU A 81 -54.41 51.21 -52.29
CA GLU A 81 -53.25 51.67 -51.52
C GLU A 81 -52.94 50.73 -50.34
N GLU A 82 -53.97 50.25 -49.64
CA GLU A 82 -53.81 49.29 -48.55
C GLU A 82 -53.30 47.92 -49.03
N LYS A 83 -53.81 47.43 -50.17
CA LYS A 83 -53.33 46.21 -50.81
C LYS A 83 -51.84 46.31 -51.15
N GLU A 84 -51.40 47.41 -51.74
CA GLU A 84 -49.99 47.62 -52.08
C GLU A 84 -49.09 47.64 -50.83
N ARG A 85 -49.56 48.27 -49.75
CA ARG A 85 -48.85 48.28 -48.46
C ARG A 85 -48.71 46.88 -47.87
N VAL A 86 -49.78 46.08 -47.89
CA VAL A 86 -49.78 44.71 -47.38
C VAL A 86 -48.86 43.81 -48.21
N GLU A 87 -48.86 43.96 -49.54
CA GLU A 87 -47.96 43.21 -50.42
C GLU A 87 -46.48 43.50 -50.13
N LYS A 88 -46.11 44.78 -49.94
CA LYS A 88 -44.73 45.16 -49.56
C LYS A 88 -44.32 44.56 -48.20
N ASN A 89 -45.23 44.56 -47.23
CA ASN A 89 -44.98 43.97 -45.91
C ASN A 89 -44.85 42.44 -46.00
N TYR A 90 -45.68 41.78 -46.79
CA TYR A 90 -45.62 40.34 -47.00
C TYR A 90 -44.29 39.90 -47.60
N VAL A 91 -43.82 40.59 -48.65
CA VAL A 91 -42.51 40.31 -49.27
C VAL A 91 -41.36 40.48 -48.28
N SER A 92 -41.41 41.52 -47.46
CA SER A 92 -40.38 41.80 -46.45
C SER A 92 -40.37 40.74 -45.34
N ALA A 93 -41.55 40.37 -44.82
CA ALA A 93 -41.70 39.32 -43.82
C ALA A 93 -41.26 37.95 -44.35
N TYR A 94 -41.60 37.63 -45.60
CA TYR A 94 -41.20 36.37 -46.24
C TYR A 94 -39.67 36.26 -46.38
N LYS A 95 -38.99 37.35 -46.76
CA LYS A 95 -37.52 37.38 -46.80
C LYS A 95 -36.89 37.19 -45.41
N LEU A 96 -37.51 37.74 -44.37
CA LEU A 96 -37.04 37.57 -42.99
C LEU A 96 -37.22 36.12 -42.53
N PHE A 97 -38.38 35.52 -42.82
CA PHE A 97 -38.70 34.13 -42.51
C PHE A 97 -37.67 33.17 -43.11
N GLN A 98 -37.33 33.34 -44.40
CA GLN A 98 -36.30 32.52 -45.05
C GLN A 98 -34.92 32.63 -44.40
N LYS A 99 -34.55 33.82 -43.89
CA LYS A 99 -33.28 34.00 -43.16
C LYS A 99 -33.29 33.27 -41.82
N VAL A 100 -34.40 33.38 -41.08
CA VAL A 100 -34.58 32.70 -39.79
C VAL A 100 -34.57 31.18 -39.98
N GLU A 101 -35.24 30.67 -41.01
CA GLU A 101 -35.29 29.23 -41.31
C GLU A 101 -33.89 28.66 -41.61
N LYS A 102 -33.09 29.37 -42.41
CA LYS A 102 -31.68 28.99 -42.66
C LYS A 102 -30.84 29.00 -41.38
N SER A 103 -30.94 30.06 -40.59
CA SER A 103 -30.19 30.17 -39.33
C SER A 103 -30.61 29.11 -38.31
N ASN A 104 -31.90 28.78 -38.25
CA ASN A 104 -32.40 27.73 -37.36
C ASN A 104 -31.88 26.34 -37.78
N GLY A 105 -31.82 26.05 -39.09
CA GLY A 105 -31.20 24.83 -39.60
C GLY A 105 -29.71 24.71 -39.26
N GLU A 106 -28.95 25.81 -39.35
CA GLU A 106 -27.54 25.84 -38.95
C GLU A 106 -27.36 25.60 -37.44
N LEU A 107 -28.22 26.21 -36.61
CA LEU A 107 -28.23 26.00 -35.16
C LEU A 107 -28.61 24.58 -34.75
N GLU A 108 -29.55 23.95 -35.45
CA GLU A 108 -29.93 22.56 -35.21
C GLU A 108 -28.78 21.60 -35.52
N GLU A 109 -28.08 21.81 -36.64
CA GLU A 109 -26.91 21.02 -37.02
C GLU A 109 -25.74 21.22 -36.03
N ALA A 110 -25.49 22.45 -35.58
CA ALA A 110 -24.50 22.75 -34.56
C ALA A 110 -24.86 22.08 -33.21
N ASN A 111 -26.12 22.14 -32.78
CA ASN A 111 -26.60 21.49 -31.57
C ASN A 111 -26.47 19.96 -31.65
N LYS A 112 -26.72 19.36 -32.82
CA LYS A 112 -26.54 17.93 -33.05
C LYS A 112 -25.08 17.53 -32.86
N LYS A 113 -24.14 18.27 -33.48
CA LYS A 113 -22.68 18.04 -33.33
C LYS A 113 -22.23 18.19 -31.88
N LEU A 114 -22.70 19.20 -31.17
CA LEU A 114 -22.41 19.40 -29.74
C LEU A 114 -22.93 18.25 -28.87
N ARG A 115 -24.14 17.76 -29.13
CA ARG A 115 -24.70 16.60 -28.41
C ARG A 115 -23.88 15.34 -28.65
N GLU A 116 -23.43 15.10 -29.87
CA GLU A 116 -22.56 13.96 -30.19
C GLU A 116 -21.19 14.07 -29.53
N PHE A 117 -20.59 15.27 -29.54
CA PHE A 117 -19.32 15.53 -28.87
C PHE A 117 -19.42 15.33 -27.35
N ASN A 118 -20.45 15.88 -26.71
CA ASN A 118 -20.69 15.70 -25.28
C ASN A 118 -20.93 14.23 -24.92
N LYS A 119 -21.65 13.47 -25.75
CA LYS A 119 -21.83 12.03 -25.53
C LYS A 119 -20.49 11.28 -25.54
N ARG A 120 -19.56 11.64 -26.45
CA ARG A 120 -18.22 11.04 -26.50
C ARG A 120 -17.39 11.38 -25.27
N LEU A 121 -17.34 12.66 -24.89
CA LEU A 121 -16.62 13.09 -23.68
C LEU A 121 -17.13 12.38 -22.42
N VAL A 122 -18.45 12.34 -22.22
CA VAL A 122 -19.05 11.65 -21.08
C VAL A 122 -18.75 10.15 -21.11
N ALA A 123 -18.71 9.51 -22.28
CA ALA A 123 -18.36 8.11 -22.41
C ALA A 123 -16.89 7.84 -22.04
N ASP A 124 -15.96 8.66 -22.53
CA ASP A 124 -14.53 8.55 -22.23
C ASP A 124 -14.24 8.79 -20.75
N GLU A 125 -14.88 9.80 -20.15
CA GLU A 125 -14.70 10.14 -18.74
C GLU A 125 -15.29 9.06 -17.83
N ARG A 126 -16.47 8.53 -18.17
CA ARG A 126 -17.03 7.34 -17.49
C ARG A 126 -16.13 6.11 -17.65
N ALA A 127 -15.46 5.94 -18.79
CA ALA A 127 -14.53 4.83 -19.00
C ALA A 127 -13.29 4.96 -18.10
N LYS A 128 -12.73 6.18 -17.97
CA LYS A 128 -11.61 6.47 -17.05
C LYS A 128 -11.98 6.19 -15.59
N VAL A 129 -13.10 6.76 -15.13
CA VAL A 129 -13.59 6.52 -13.75
C VAL A 129 -13.83 5.04 -13.47
N ARG A 130 -14.39 4.29 -14.44
CA ARG A 130 -14.57 2.83 -14.30
C ARG A 130 -13.23 2.09 -14.28
N ALA A 131 -12.24 2.52 -15.05
CA ALA A 131 -10.91 1.90 -15.05
C ALA A 131 -10.19 2.14 -13.71
N GLU A 132 -10.26 3.36 -13.17
CA GLU A 132 -9.74 3.71 -11.86
C GLU A 132 -10.43 2.92 -10.74
N ALA A 133 -11.76 2.85 -10.74
CA ALA A 133 -12.53 2.06 -9.78
C ALA A 133 -12.18 0.56 -9.84
N ARG A 134 -12.00 -0.01 -11.04
CA ARG A 134 -11.56 -1.41 -11.21
C ARG A 134 -10.14 -1.65 -10.71
N SER A 135 -9.24 -0.68 -10.87
CA SER A 135 -7.88 -0.76 -10.35
C SER A 135 -7.88 -0.70 -8.81
N ALA A 136 -8.65 0.22 -8.23
CA ALA A 136 -8.82 0.31 -6.78
C ALA A 136 -9.44 -0.97 -6.17
N GLU A 137 -10.49 -1.52 -6.80
CA GLU A 137 -11.13 -2.76 -6.36
C GLU A 137 -10.18 -3.97 -6.44
N LYS A 138 -9.29 -4.01 -7.45
CA LYS A 138 -8.23 -5.02 -7.54
C LYS A 138 -7.20 -4.90 -6.42
N GLU A 139 -6.85 -3.68 -6.02
CA GLU A 139 -5.95 -3.46 -4.88
C GLU A 139 -6.59 -3.88 -3.55
N GLU A 140 -7.86 -3.56 -3.35
CA GLU A 140 -8.60 -3.90 -2.13
C GLU A 140 -8.81 -5.42 -1.97
N ARG A 141 -8.96 -6.14 -3.09
CA ARG A 141 -9.06 -7.61 -3.12
C ARG A 141 -7.72 -8.33 -3.14
N ARG A 142 -6.59 -7.64 -2.96
CA ARG A 142 -5.28 -8.32 -2.90
C ARG A 142 -5.24 -9.25 -1.68
N ARG A 143 -5.19 -10.55 -1.95
CA ARG A 143 -4.99 -11.59 -0.91
C ARG A 143 -3.74 -11.30 -0.08
N PHE A 144 -3.72 -11.70 1.18
CA PHE A 144 -2.54 -11.52 2.04
C PHE A 144 -1.32 -12.27 1.48
N TYR A 145 -0.13 -11.67 1.50
CA TYR A 145 1.06 -12.26 0.88
C TYR A 145 1.39 -13.66 1.43
N GLY A 146 1.19 -13.88 2.75
CA GLY A 146 1.40 -15.18 3.38
C GLY A 146 0.44 -16.29 2.92
N THR A 147 -0.71 -15.94 2.34
CA THR A 147 -1.70 -16.91 1.83
C THR A 147 -1.48 -17.31 0.38
N LEU A 148 -0.50 -16.69 -0.30
CA LEU A 148 -0.15 -17.05 -1.66
C LEU A 148 0.63 -18.37 -1.64
N SER A 149 0.15 -19.38 -2.36
CA SER A 149 0.89 -20.63 -2.58
C SER A 149 1.67 -20.61 -3.90
N ASN A 150 1.11 -19.95 -4.93
CA ASN A 150 1.69 -19.89 -6.27
C ASN A 150 2.96 -19.02 -6.33
N TYR A 151 4.06 -19.61 -6.78
CA TYR A 151 5.35 -18.95 -6.99
C TYR A 151 5.26 -17.75 -7.93
N TYR A 152 4.54 -17.88 -9.05
CA TYR A 152 4.43 -16.80 -10.04
C TYR A 152 3.77 -15.55 -9.46
N CYS A 153 2.69 -15.73 -8.69
CA CYS A 153 2.01 -14.63 -8.01
C CYS A 153 2.89 -13.96 -6.95
N LYS A 154 3.72 -14.74 -6.22
CA LYS A 154 4.70 -14.18 -5.28
C LYS A 154 5.77 -13.37 -6.00
N LYS A 155 6.29 -13.90 -7.12
CA LYS A 155 7.30 -13.24 -7.94
C LYS A 155 6.79 -11.90 -8.48
N GLN A 156 5.61 -11.89 -9.09
CA GLN A 156 5.00 -10.68 -9.62
C GLN A 156 4.83 -9.59 -8.53
N ARG A 157 4.39 -9.95 -7.32
CA ARG A 157 4.30 -8.99 -6.22
C ARG A 157 5.65 -8.44 -5.76
N MET A 158 6.68 -9.28 -5.78
CA MET A 158 8.03 -8.82 -5.45
C MET A 158 8.58 -7.90 -6.53
N GLU A 159 8.29 -8.15 -7.81
CA GLU A 159 8.63 -7.27 -8.93
C GLU A 159 7.89 -5.92 -8.81
N GLU A 160 6.58 -5.92 -8.52
CA GLU A 160 5.80 -4.69 -8.26
C GLU A 160 6.38 -3.88 -7.08
N ALA A 161 6.76 -4.56 -6.00
CA ALA A 161 7.38 -3.93 -4.84
C ALA A 161 8.77 -3.36 -5.17
N LEU A 162 9.56 -4.08 -5.95
CA LEU A 162 10.89 -3.64 -6.38
C LEU A 162 10.79 -2.35 -7.21
N VAL A 163 9.93 -2.32 -8.23
CA VAL A 163 9.71 -1.14 -9.07
C VAL A 163 9.26 0.06 -8.22
N SER A 164 8.35 -0.16 -7.27
CA SER A 164 7.89 0.90 -6.36
C SER A 164 9.01 1.44 -5.49
N MET A 165 9.87 0.55 -4.95
CA MET A 165 11.02 0.94 -4.13
C MET A 165 12.10 1.66 -4.94
N GLU A 166 12.35 1.24 -6.18
CA GLU A 166 13.28 1.92 -7.10
C GLU A 166 12.78 3.31 -7.48
N HIS A 167 11.46 3.47 -7.66
CA HIS A 167 10.84 4.77 -7.87
C HIS A 167 11.02 5.70 -6.65
N ILE A 168 10.79 5.18 -5.43
CA ILE A 168 11.01 5.92 -4.17
C ILE A 168 12.47 6.33 -4.01
N ALA A 169 13.41 5.47 -4.44
CA ALA A 169 14.84 5.73 -4.37
C ALA A 169 15.30 6.86 -5.33
N GLY A 170 14.44 7.34 -6.24
CA GLY A 170 14.70 8.53 -7.06
C GLY A 170 15.47 8.29 -8.36
N GLY A 171 15.67 7.03 -8.78
CA GLY A 171 16.41 6.66 -9.99
C GLY A 171 17.93 6.75 -9.84
N GLY A 172 18.66 5.77 -10.39
CA GLY A 172 20.13 5.66 -10.28
C GLY A 172 20.58 4.37 -9.60
N ASP A 173 21.74 4.40 -8.94
CA ASP A 173 22.22 3.27 -8.14
C ASP A 173 21.43 3.15 -6.82
N THR A 174 20.45 2.24 -6.81
CA THR A 174 19.55 1.99 -5.67
C THR A 174 20.17 1.07 -4.60
N THR A 175 21.41 0.59 -4.79
CA THR A 175 22.06 -0.35 -3.88
C THR A 175 22.20 0.21 -2.46
N GLY A 176 22.52 1.51 -2.34
CA GLY A 176 22.61 2.18 -1.04
C GLY A 176 21.26 2.24 -0.32
N PHE A 177 20.20 2.61 -1.05
CA PHE A 177 18.83 2.68 -0.52
C PHE A 177 18.36 1.32 0.04
N PHE A 178 18.57 0.24 -0.70
CA PHE A 178 18.16 -1.09 -0.23
C PHE A 178 18.92 -1.52 1.02
N LYS A 179 20.20 -1.16 1.14
CA LYS A 179 20.97 -1.45 2.35
C LYS A 179 20.41 -0.70 3.56
N ASP A 180 20.14 0.60 3.41
CA ASP A 180 19.57 1.42 4.48
C ASP A 180 18.15 0.97 4.86
N PHE A 181 17.36 0.53 3.88
CA PHE A 181 16.03 -0.04 4.10
C PHE A 181 16.10 -1.35 4.92
N LEU A 182 17.07 -2.23 4.64
CA LEU A 182 17.27 -3.45 5.42
C LEU A 182 17.71 -3.14 6.86
N ASP A 183 18.61 -2.18 7.06
CA ASP A 183 18.99 -1.73 8.40
C ASP A 183 17.80 -1.08 9.15
N TYR A 184 16.91 -0.37 8.45
CA TYR A 184 15.68 0.18 9.01
C TYR A 184 14.67 -0.92 9.43
N LEU A 185 14.47 -1.96 8.60
CA LEU A 185 13.63 -3.10 8.94
C LEU A 185 14.13 -3.84 10.19
N PHE A 186 15.44 -3.92 10.35
CA PHE A 186 16.07 -4.46 11.55
C PHE A 186 15.78 -3.60 12.78
N ALA A 187 15.98 -2.28 12.70
CA ALA A 187 15.69 -1.36 13.79
C ALA A 187 14.20 -1.39 14.23
N LYS A 188 13.29 -1.70 13.31
CA LYS A 188 11.85 -1.85 13.58
C LYS A 188 11.44 -3.27 14.02
N GLY A 189 12.39 -4.19 14.17
CA GLY A 189 12.12 -5.58 14.59
C GLY A 189 11.32 -6.39 13.57
N LYS A 190 11.26 -5.96 12.31
CA LYS A 190 10.55 -6.67 11.23
C LYS A 190 11.40 -7.76 10.58
N LEU A 191 12.72 -7.69 10.74
CA LEU A 191 13.67 -8.63 10.17
C LEU A 191 14.89 -8.78 11.10
N SER A 192 15.34 -10.02 11.36
CA SER A 192 16.53 -10.30 12.17
C SER A 192 17.67 -10.81 11.27
N LEU A 193 18.46 -9.90 10.72
CA LEU A 193 19.60 -10.24 9.84
C LEU A 193 20.94 -10.38 10.57
N LYS A 194 21.05 -9.89 11.80
CA LYS A 194 22.30 -9.89 12.58
C LYS A 194 22.15 -10.78 13.81
N PHE A 195 23.20 -11.54 14.11
CA PHE A 195 23.31 -12.25 15.38
C PHE A 195 23.34 -11.26 16.54
N SER A 196 22.73 -11.65 17.67
CA SER A 196 23.00 -10.97 18.93
C SER A 196 24.49 -11.13 19.29
N PRO A 197 25.08 -10.20 20.07
CA PRO A 197 26.46 -10.33 20.52
C PRO A 197 26.74 -11.69 21.19
N ASN A 198 25.80 -12.20 21.97
CA ASN A 198 25.89 -13.52 22.62
C ASN A 198 25.90 -14.68 21.61
N ALA A 199 24.94 -14.70 20.67
CA ALA A 199 24.85 -15.77 19.69
C ALA A 199 26.06 -15.78 18.74
N ALA A 200 26.54 -14.60 18.34
CA ALA A 200 27.75 -14.48 17.56
C ALA A 200 29.01 -14.91 18.31
N PHE A 201 29.08 -14.62 19.61
CA PHE A 201 30.18 -15.04 20.48
C PHE A 201 30.22 -16.57 20.62
N GLU A 202 29.07 -17.21 20.77
CA GLU A 202 28.95 -18.67 20.78
C GLU A 202 29.39 -19.29 19.44
N VAL A 203 28.93 -18.75 18.31
CA VAL A 203 29.35 -19.19 16.97
C VAL A 203 30.85 -18.98 16.75
N TYR A 204 31.41 -17.85 17.20
CA TYR A 204 32.83 -17.56 17.10
C TYR A 204 33.70 -18.60 17.83
N HIS A 205 33.32 -18.97 19.06
CA HIS A 205 34.06 -19.94 19.87
C HIS A 205 33.82 -21.40 19.43
N SER A 206 32.58 -21.78 19.12
CA SER A 206 32.24 -23.13 18.63
C SER A 206 32.96 -23.47 17.32
N LEU A 207 33.08 -22.49 16.42
CA LEU A 207 33.83 -22.64 15.15
C LEU A 207 35.35 -22.48 15.31
N LYS A 208 35.85 -22.26 16.52
CA LYS A 208 37.28 -22.05 16.83
C LYS A 208 37.93 -21.00 15.92
N LEU A 209 37.20 -19.92 15.65
CA LEU A 209 37.70 -18.85 14.80
C LEU A 209 38.72 -18.01 15.57
N SER A 210 39.90 -17.80 14.98
CA SER A 210 40.82 -16.78 15.49
C SER A 210 40.34 -15.38 15.09
N ARG A 211 40.75 -14.34 15.82
CA ARG A 211 40.44 -12.93 15.47
C ARG A 211 40.77 -12.59 14.01
N GLY A 212 41.87 -13.12 13.48
CA GLY A 212 42.26 -12.95 12.08
C GLY A 212 41.35 -13.68 11.09
N ARG A 213 40.94 -14.92 11.41
CA ARG A 213 39.98 -15.69 10.60
C ARG A 213 38.60 -15.04 10.59
N TYR A 214 38.15 -14.52 11.73
CA TYR A 214 36.91 -13.78 11.86
C TYR A 214 36.88 -12.51 10.99
N LEU A 215 37.97 -11.74 10.98
CA LEU A 215 38.08 -10.56 10.09
C LEU A 215 38.07 -10.95 8.61
N ARG A 216 38.72 -12.06 8.23
CA ARG A 216 38.66 -12.55 6.85
C ARG A 216 37.24 -12.96 6.45
N LEU A 217 36.50 -13.58 7.36
CA LEU A 217 35.09 -13.93 7.15
C LEU A 217 34.24 -12.67 6.91
N LYS A 218 34.36 -11.64 7.77
CA LYS A 218 33.67 -10.36 7.58
C LYS A 218 34.05 -9.68 6.26
N LYS A 219 35.33 -9.67 5.89
CA LYS A 219 35.80 -9.16 4.59
C LYS A 219 35.20 -9.93 3.41
N ALA A 220 35.01 -11.24 3.54
CA ALA A 220 34.37 -12.05 2.51
C ALA A 220 32.89 -11.66 2.32
N PHE A 221 32.14 -11.39 3.39
CA PHE A 221 30.76 -10.89 3.27
C PHE A 221 30.71 -9.55 2.51
N VAL A 222 31.56 -8.60 2.89
CA VAL A 222 31.63 -7.29 2.22
C VAL A 222 32.01 -7.44 0.75
N LYS A 223 33.01 -8.26 0.43
CA LYS A 223 33.46 -8.50 -0.96
C LYS A 223 32.34 -9.07 -1.84
N ASN A 224 31.49 -9.93 -1.28
CA ASN A 224 30.39 -10.57 -2.00
C ASN A 224 29.06 -9.80 -1.91
N LYS A 225 29.07 -8.55 -1.40
CA LYS A 225 27.86 -7.72 -1.19
C LYS A 225 26.79 -8.41 -0.33
N ILE A 226 27.21 -9.29 0.58
CA ILE A 226 26.33 -9.96 1.54
C ILE A 226 26.24 -9.09 2.81
N PRO A 227 25.05 -8.82 3.35
CA PRO A 227 24.91 -8.17 4.65
C PRO A 227 25.66 -8.97 5.72
N ASP A 228 26.56 -8.31 6.46
CA ASP A 228 27.36 -8.96 7.50
C ASP A 228 26.47 -9.27 8.73
N PRO A 229 26.24 -10.57 9.04
CA PRO A 229 25.37 -10.94 10.14
C PRO A 229 26.09 -10.89 11.49
N PHE A 230 27.41 -10.70 11.53
CA PHE A 230 28.21 -10.79 12.75
C PHE A 230 28.51 -9.41 13.36
N PRO A 231 28.61 -9.30 14.70
CA PRO A 231 28.95 -8.06 15.40
C PRO A 231 30.38 -7.61 15.09
N SER A 232 30.71 -6.40 15.51
CA SER A 232 32.06 -5.86 15.35
C SER A 232 33.09 -6.68 16.14
N ARG A 233 34.36 -6.61 15.73
CA ARG A 233 35.46 -7.20 16.50
C ARG A 233 35.55 -6.61 17.92
N SER A 234 35.28 -5.31 18.05
CA SER A 234 35.33 -4.62 19.33
C SER A 234 34.25 -5.12 20.29
N GLU A 235 33.04 -5.42 19.79
CA GLU A 235 31.99 -6.05 20.59
C GLU A 235 32.37 -7.46 21.00
N LEU A 236 32.90 -8.29 20.10
CA LEU A 236 33.42 -9.60 20.49
C LEU A 236 34.51 -9.48 21.55
N GLN A 237 35.40 -8.50 21.46
CA GLN A 237 36.43 -8.28 22.47
C GLN A 237 35.84 -7.86 23.82
N LYS A 238 34.78 -7.04 23.84
CA LYS A 238 34.05 -6.73 25.07
C LYS A 238 33.44 -7.98 25.70
N MET A 239 32.87 -8.86 24.87
CA MET A 239 32.33 -10.16 25.30
C MET A 239 33.44 -11.09 25.81
N GLU A 240 34.56 -11.18 25.09
CA GLU A 240 35.76 -11.92 25.51
C GLU A 240 36.28 -11.41 26.86
N LEU A 241 36.21 -10.10 27.14
CA LEU A 241 36.61 -9.53 28.44
C LEU A 241 35.58 -9.78 29.55
N GLN A 242 34.29 -9.86 29.20
CA GLN A 242 33.22 -10.14 30.15
C GLN A 242 33.21 -11.60 30.60
N PHE A 243 33.46 -12.54 29.67
CA PHE A 243 33.53 -13.97 29.96
C PHE A 243 34.95 -14.44 30.31
N GLY A 244 35.97 -13.83 29.71
CA GLY A 244 37.38 -14.03 30.05
C GLY A 244 37.78 -13.10 31.19
N SER A 245 37.37 -13.46 32.40
CA SER A 245 37.73 -12.74 33.60
C SER A 245 39.25 -12.83 33.86
N LEU A 246 39.98 -11.79 33.44
CA LEU A 246 41.36 -11.51 33.89
C LEU A 246 41.46 -11.31 35.41
N SER A 247 40.32 -11.17 36.11
CA SER A 247 40.28 -11.09 37.57
C SER A 247 40.53 -12.46 38.21
N ASP A 248 40.13 -13.55 37.56
CA ASP A 248 40.32 -14.91 38.08
C ASP A 248 41.54 -15.61 37.46
N ILE A 249 42.03 -15.18 36.29
CA ILE A 249 43.15 -15.83 35.56
C ILE A 249 44.23 -14.81 35.18
N SER A 250 45.50 -15.07 35.51
CA SER A 250 46.66 -14.39 34.92
C SER A 250 47.24 -15.17 33.76
N VAL A 251 47.53 -14.46 32.68
CA VAL A 251 48.29 -14.99 31.55
C VAL A 251 49.64 -14.27 31.51
N LYS A 252 50.73 -15.04 31.57
CA LYS A 252 52.09 -14.55 31.40
C LYS A 252 52.75 -15.30 30.25
N THR A 253 53.66 -14.65 29.55
CA THR A 253 54.46 -15.29 28.52
C THR A 253 55.91 -15.29 28.98
N GLU A 254 56.50 -16.48 29.09
CA GLU A 254 57.89 -16.64 29.50
C GLU A 254 58.68 -17.35 28.41
N LYS A 255 59.95 -16.93 28.25
CA LYS A 255 60.90 -17.60 27.37
C LYS A 255 61.60 -18.69 28.17
N ILE A 256 61.30 -19.94 27.84
CA ILE A 256 61.93 -21.10 28.45
C ILE A 256 62.98 -21.63 27.47
N VAL A 257 64.19 -21.88 27.97
CA VAL A 257 65.23 -22.54 27.19
C VAL A 257 65.01 -24.05 27.28
N ASP A 258 64.80 -24.69 26.14
CA ASP A 258 64.65 -26.15 26.08
C ASP A 258 65.97 -26.85 26.44
N LYS A 259 65.93 -28.15 26.70
CA LYS A 259 67.10 -28.99 27.04
C LYS A 259 68.18 -28.96 25.95
N ASP A 260 67.82 -28.61 24.72
CA ASP A 260 68.71 -28.44 23.57
C ASP A 260 69.21 -27.00 23.36
N GLY A 261 68.98 -26.10 24.32
CA GLY A 261 69.46 -24.70 24.27
C GLY A 261 68.63 -23.77 23.38
N ARG A 262 67.47 -24.21 22.88
CA ARG A 262 66.58 -23.40 22.03
C ARG A 262 65.59 -22.61 22.87
N GLU A 263 65.49 -21.30 22.63
CA GLU A 263 64.46 -20.47 23.26
C GLU A 263 63.07 -20.81 22.71
N LYS A 264 62.15 -21.18 23.59
CA LYS A 264 60.74 -21.39 23.30
C LYS A 264 59.89 -20.43 24.12
N GLU A 265 59.03 -19.70 23.44
CA GLU A 265 58.05 -18.84 24.08
C GLU A 265 56.86 -19.69 24.55
N VAL A 266 56.59 -19.68 25.85
CA VAL A 266 55.51 -20.46 26.48
C VAL A 266 54.53 -19.50 27.14
N THR A 267 53.24 -19.68 26.83
CA THR A 267 52.16 -18.95 27.49
C THR A 267 51.69 -19.74 28.71
N ILE A 268 51.82 -19.12 29.88
CA ILE A 268 51.45 -19.67 31.18
C ILE A 268 50.12 -19.02 31.60
N CYS A 269 49.07 -19.83 31.78
CA CYS A 269 47.79 -19.40 32.31
C CYS A 269 47.64 -19.92 33.74
N MET A 270 47.51 -19.02 34.72
CA MET A 270 47.37 -19.36 36.15
C MET A 270 46.06 -18.82 36.69
N LEU A 271 45.36 -19.62 37.49
CA LEU A 271 44.20 -19.16 38.24
C LEU A 271 44.68 -18.32 39.45
N ARG A 272 44.26 -17.07 39.55
CA ARG A 272 44.61 -16.14 40.63
C ARG A 272 43.79 -16.36 41.89
N ASN A 273 42.50 -16.67 41.74
CA ASN A 273 41.57 -16.80 42.86
C ASN A 273 40.73 -18.08 42.70
N VAL A 274 41.23 -19.16 43.29
CA VAL A 274 40.59 -20.48 43.27
C VAL A 274 39.19 -20.43 43.88
N ARG A 275 39.04 -19.71 45.01
CA ARG A 275 37.77 -19.58 45.75
C ARG A 275 36.69 -18.92 44.89
N SER A 276 36.97 -17.74 44.34
CA SER A 276 36.06 -17.00 43.45
C SER A 276 35.60 -17.84 42.26
N TYR A 277 36.53 -18.57 41.65
CA TYR A 277 36.22 -19.44 40.52
C TYR A 277 35.27 -20.58 40.91
N ILE A 278 35.55 -21.27 42.02
CA ILE A 278 34.74 -22.38 42.50
C ILE A 278 33.35 -21.88 42.92
N GLU A 279 33.24 -20.75 43.61
CA GLU A 279 31.95 -20.13 43.99
C GLU A 279 31.10 -19.82 42.76
N LYS A 280 31.68 -19.21 41.73
CA LYS A 280 30.99 -18.95 40.46
C LYS A 280 30.54 -20.24 39.79
N ARG A 281 31.37 -21.29 39.81
CA ARG A 281 31.05 -22.57 39.19
C ARG A 281 29.93 -23.29 39.92
N ILE A 282 29.92 -23.29 41.24
CA ILE A 282 28.86 -23.90 42.05
C ILE A 282 27.53 -23.17 41.83
N LYS A 283 27.52 -21.83 41.84
CA LYS A 283 26.33 -21.03 41.50
C LYS A 283 25.77 -21.34 40.11
N ALA A 284 26.65 -21.57 39.13
CA ALA A 284 26.22 -21.98 37.80
C ALA A 284 25.59 -23.38 37.80
N LEU A 285 26.17 -24.34 38.52
CA LEU A 285 25.62 -25.70 38.65
C LEU A 285 24.26 -25.72 39.36
N GLU A 286 24.08 -24.90 40.39
CA GLU A 286 22.81 -24.72 41.08
C GLU A 286 21.74 -24.15 40.13
N LYS A 287 22.06 -23.07 39.41
CA LYS A 287 21.14 -22.47 38.42
C LYS A 287 20.75 -23.44 37.31
N GLU A 288 21.66 -24.33 36.91
CA GLU A 288 21.42 -25.37 35.91
C GLU A 288 20.73 -26.62 36.48
N GLY A 289 20.45 -26.69 37.78
CA GLY A 289 19.84 -27.84 38.44
C GLY A 289 20.74 -29.08 38.48
N LYS A 290 22.06 -28.89 38.34
CA LYS A 290 23.07 -29.97 38.29
C LYS A 290 23.82 -30.16 39.60
N LEU A 291 23.63 -29.26 40.57
CA LEU A 291 24.16 -29.41 41.92
C LEU A 291 23.24 -30.37 42.69
N VAL A 292 23.71 -31.60 42.95
CA VAL A 292 22.94 -32.63 43.64
C VAL A 292 23.62 -32.96 44.96
N PHE A 293 22.85 -32.93 46.05
CA PHE A 293 23.22 -33.46 47.34
C PHE A 293 22.37 -34.70 47.60
N ASP A 294 22.99 -35.87 47.66
CA ASP A 294 22.31 -37.15 47.87
C ASP A 294 22.84 -37.87 49.13
N ASN A 295 22.20 -38.98 49.49
CA ASN A 295 22.57 -39.75 50.69
C ASN A 295 24.00 -40.32 50.62
N CYS A 296 24.58 -40.44 49.41
CA CYS A 296 25.95 -40.94 49.22
C CYS A 296 27.00 -39.83 49.37
N THR A 297 26.67 -38.61 48.94
CA THR A 297 27.56 -37.45 48.91
C THR A 297 27.48 -36.59 50.17
N GLY A 298 26.35 -36.63 50.87
CA GLY A 298 26.08 -35.84 52.07
C GLY A 298 26.00 -34.33 51.78
N ALA A 299 26.09 -33.50 52.82
CA ALA A 299 26.13 -32.03 52.70
C ALA A 299 27.55 -31.52 52.45
N THR A 300 28.33 -32.18 51.59
CA THR A 300 29.75 -31.87 51.34
C THR A 300 30.00 -31.76 49.85
N ILE A 301 30.81 -30.78 49.45
CA ILE A 301 31.21 -30.61 48.05
C ILE A 301 32.54 -31.31 47.81
N TRP A 302 32.55 -32.19 46.81
CA TRP A 302 33.72 -32.96 46.41
C TRP A 302 34.38 -32.27 45.23
N ILE A 303 35.63 -31.83 45.39
CA ILE A 303 36.38 -31.13 44.34
C ILE A 303 37.53 -32.02 43.89
N GLY A 304 37.44 -32.50 42.65
CA GLY A 304 38.56 -33.12 41.95
C GLY A 304 39.45 -32.02 41.36
N VAL A 305 40.65 -31.86 41.91
CA VAL A 305 41.62 -30.87 41.43
C VAL A 305 42.61 -31.55 40.50
N THR A 306 42.50 -31.25 39.21
CA THR A 306 43.55 -31.49 38.21
C THR A 306 44.51 -30.30 38.21
N VAL A 307 45.68 -30.48 38.81
CA VAL A 307 46.61 -29.36 39.10
C VAL A 307 47.35 -28.86 37.85
N GLY A 308 47.29 -29.55 36.71
CA GLY A 308 47.82 -29.02 35.45
C GLY A 308 47.61 -29.93 34.24
N MET A 309 47.63 -29.33 33.05
CA MET A 309 47.84 -30.03 31.77
C MET A 309 49.22 -29.62 31.24
N PHE A 310 50.23 -30.46 31.45
CA PHE A 310 51.59 -30.21 30.97
C PHE A 310 51.83 -30.99 29.68
N ASN A 311 52.06 -30.28 28.59
CA ASN A 311 52.41 -30.91 27.31
C ASN A 311 53.92 -31.22 27.22
N GLY A 312 54.46 -31.99 28.18
CA GLY A 312 55.71 -32.72 27.97
C GLY A 312 56.82 -32.64 29.04
N ASP A 313 56.77 -31.74 30.04
CA ASP A 313 57.82 -31.64 31.08
C ASP A 313 57.22 -31.40 32.49
N GLU A 314 56.59 -32.46 33.01
CA GLU A 314 55.96 -32.55 34.34
C GLU A 314 57.00 -32.72 35.46
N SER A 315 57.99 -31.83 35.54
CA SER A 315 58.98 -31.90 36.62
C SER A 315 58.43 -31.34 37.93
N ALA A 316 58.84 -31.92 39.07
CA ALA A 316 58.53 -31.37 40.40
C ALA A 316 58.93 -29.89 40.53
N HIS A 317 60.00 -29.47 39.85
CA HIS A 317 60.44 -28.08 39.80
C HIS A 317 59.39 -27.17 39.11
N ASN A 318 58.94 -27.53 37.90
CA ASN A 318 57.94 -26.73 37.17
C ASN A 318 56.62 -26.64 37.94
N ILE A 319 56.22 -27.73 38.60
CA ILE A 319 55.00 -27.76 39.41
C ILE A 319 55.15 -26.84 40.62
N SER A 320 56.26 -26.91 41.35
CA SER A 320 56.52 -26.00 42.47
C SER A 320 56.59 -24.53 42.03
N THR A 321 57.17 -24.25 40.87
CA THR A 321 57.35 -22.87 40.39
C THR A 321 56.03 -22.24 39.94
N TYR A 322 55.19 -22.97 39.20
CA TYR A 322 54.01 -22.38 38.57
C TYR A 322 52.69 -22.71 39.27
N LEU A 323 52.65 -23.71 40.14
CA LEU A 323 51.42 -24.17 40.80
C LEU A 323 51.40 -23.98 42.31
N SER A 324 52.51 -23.56 42.94
CA SER A 324 52.60 -23.36 44.39
C SER A 324 51.48 -22.47 44.95
N ASP A 325 51.24 -21.31 44.34
CA ASP A 325 50.18 -20.39 44.76
C ASP A 325 48.78 -21.00 44.63
N VAL A 326 48.53 -21.74 43.55
CA VAL A 326 47.25 -22.41 43.30
C VAL A 326 47.04 -23.54 44.31
N ILE A 327 48.08 -24.34 44.57
CA ILE A 327 48.09 -25.42 45.56
C ILE A 327 47.87 -24.85 46.97
N ALA A 328 48.49 -23.74 47.34
CA ALA A 328 48.29 -23.09 48.63
C ALA A 328 46.83 -22.60 48.81
N GLN A 329 46.24 -22.02 47.77
CA GLN A 329 44.84 -21.62 47.78
C GLN A 329 43.89 -22.81 47.86
N ILE A 330 44.20 -23.91 47.19
CA ILE A 330 43.45 -25.16 47.28
C ILE A 330 43.55 -25.70 48.71
N ASN A 331 44.75 -25.87 49.26
CA ASN A 331 44.95 -26.42 50.60
C ASN A 331 44.26 -25.61 51.71
N SER A 332 44.05 -24.30 51.52
CA SER A 332 43.33 -23.43 52.45
C SER A 332 41.82 -23.37 52.24
N LEU A 333 41.28 -24.07 51.23
CA LEU A 333 39.86 -24.06 50.88
C LEU A 333 39.11 -25.18 51.60
N GLU A 334 38.81 -24.96 52.88
CA GLU A 334 38.07 -25.91 53.71
C GLU A 334 36.55 -25.78 53.58
N HIS A 335 36.06 -24.56 53.37
CA HIS A 335 34.63 -24.23 53.32
C HIS A 335 34.32 -23.17 52.27
N ILE A 336 33.09 -23.20 51.77
CA ILE A 336 32.58 -22.24 50.80
C ILE A 336 31.18 -21.74 51.16
N SER A 337 31.00 -20.43 51.08
CA SER A 337 29.71 -19.75 51.27
C SER A 337 28.89 -19.84 49.98
N ILE A 338 27.76 -20.55 50.01
CA ILE A 338 26.84 -20.68 48.88
C ILE A 338 25.47 -20.17 49.30
N ALA A 339 24.84 -19.36 48.45
CA ALA A 339 23.47 -18.92 48.67
C ALA A 339 22.51 -19.97 48.08
N MET A 340 22.04 -20.89 48.92
CA MET A 340 21.07 -21.92 48.53
C MET A 340 19.68 -21.53 48.99
N ASP A 341 18.70 -21.56 48.09
CA ASP A 341 17.29 -21.22 48.39
C ASP A 341 17.09 -19.83 49.03
N GLY A 342 18.00 -18.89 48.75
CA GLY A 342 17.98 -17.53 49.33
C GLY A 342 18.70 -17.39 50.68
N GLU A 343 19.24 -18.48 51.24
CA GLU A 343 20.02 -18.48 52.49
C GLU A 343 21.50 -18.74 52.23
N LEU A 344 22.37 -18.00 52.90
CA LEU A 344 23.82 -18.23 52.86
C LEU A 344 24.18 -19.42 53.76
N ARG A 345 24.76 -20.47 53.18
CA ARG A 345 25.23 -21.68 53.89
C ARG A 345 26.72 -21.86 53.69
N GLU A 346 27.42 -22.18 54.77
CA GLU A 346 28.80 -22.65 54.74
C GLU A 346 28.81 -24.16 54.49
N VAL A 347 29.38 -24.57 53.36
CA VAL A 347 29.44 -25.97 52.96
C VAL A 347 30.89 -26.46 53.03
N PRO A 348 31.16 -27.57 53.74
CA PRO A 348 32.51 -28.13 53.79
C PRO A 348 32.94 -28.66 52.43
N ILE A 349 34.23 -28.51 52.14
CA ILE A 349 34.86 -28.99 50.91
C ILE A 349 35.76 -30.17 51.24
N LYS A 350 35.62 -31.26 50.48
CA LYS A 350 36.59 -32.34 50.42
C LYS A 350 37.32 -32.33 49.10
N GLN A 351 38.64 -32.35 49.16
CA GLN A 351 39.50 -32.21 48.00
C GLN A 351 40.20 -33.51 47.70
N TYR A 352 40.25 -33.83 46.41
CA TYR A 352 41.00 -34.98 45.91
C TYR A 352 41.90 -34.50 44.79
N LEU A 353 43.20 -34.79 44.92
CA LEU A 353 44.14 -34.61 43.84
C LEU A 353 43.84 -35.65 42.78
N VAL A 354 43.48 -35.21 41.58
CA VAL A 354 43.19 -36.11 40.46
C VAL A 354 44.22 -35.85 39.38
N GLY A 355 44.92 -36.89 38.97
CA GLY A 355 45.92 -36.84 37.91
C GLY A 355 46.05 -38.23 37.30
N ASP A 356 46.66 -38.30 36.12
CA ASP A 356 47.02 -39.59 35.57
C ASP A 356 48.12 -40.26 36.42
N MET A 357 48.37 -41.55 36.19
CA MET A 357 49.31 -42.32 37.00
C MET A 357 50.75 -41.78 36.92
N LYS A 358 51.11 -41.10 35.82
CA LYS A 358 52.43 -40.52 35.62
C LYS A 358 52.61 -39.31 36.52
N PHE A 359 51.65 -38.39 36.52
CA PHE A 359 51.63 -37.24 37.42
C PHE A 359 51.60 -37.68 38.89
N GLN A 360 50.73 -38.63 39.25
CA GLN A 360 50.67 -39.15 40.61
C GLN A 360 51.99 -39.79 41.05
N SER A 361 52.67 -40.51 40.16
CA SER A 361 53.97 -41.10 40.45
C SER A 361 55.03 -40.04 40.73
N GLU A 362 55.10 -38.98 39.92
CA GLU A 362 56.06 -37.89 40.13
C GLU A 362 55.82 -37.16 41.46
N MET A 363 54.56 -36.86 41.80
CA MET A 363 54.19 -36.16 43.03
C MET A 363 54.46 -36.98 44.30
N LEU A 364 54.22 -38.29 44.22
CA LEU A 364 54.56 -39.22 45.30
C LEU A 364 56.05 -39.57 45.30
N GLY A 365 56.83 -39.17 44.28
CA GLY A 365 58.22 -39.54 44.18
C GLY A 365 58.47 -41.01 43.81
N HIS A 366 57.45 -41.70 43.32
CA HIS A 366 57.47 -43.07 42.83
C HIS A 366 58.25 -43.19 41.51
N GLU A 367 58.83 -44.36 41.22
CA GLU A 367 59.63 -44.62 40.00
C GLU A 367 58.79 -44.72 38.71
N GLY A 368 57.47 -44.56 38.82
CA GLY A 368 56.53 -44.55 37.69
C GLY A 368 56.50 -45.86 36.90
N GLY A 369 56.35 -45.75 35.58
CA GLY A 369 56.23 -46.89 34.66
C GLY A 369 57.49 -47.78 34.53
N ARG A 370 58.60 -47.42 35.19
CA ARG A 370 59.82 -48.23 35.24
C ARG A 370 59.98 -48.99 36.56
N SER A 371 59.07 -48.79 37.54
CA SER A 371 59.13 -49.50 38.81
C SER A 371 58.87 -51.00 38.63
N THR A 372 59.63 -51.84 39.33
CA THR A 372 59.33 -53.27 39.48
C THR A 372 58.00 -53.49 40.21
N CYS A 373 57.58 -52.53 41.03
CA CYS A 373 56.29 -52.51 41.72
C CYS A 373 55.45 -51.35 41.17
N GLY A 374 54.81 -51.55 40.02
CA GLY A 374 54.09 -50.50 39.30
C GLY A 374 52.86 -49.92 40.01
N CYS A 375 52.39 -50.56 41.09
CA CYS A 375 51.29 -50.01 41.89
C CYS A 375 51.79 -48.89 42.79
N ILE A 376 51.17 -47.71 42.68
CA ILE A 376 51.49 -46.58 43.56
C ILE A 376 51.12 -46.84 45.02
N TYR A 377 50.23 -47.77 45.36
CA TYR A 377 49.78 -48.00 46.74
C TYR A 377 50.46 -49.17 47.45
N CYS A 378 51.01 -50.14 46.71
CA CYS A 378 51.56 -51.36 47.30
C CYS A 378 52.75 -51.91 46.51
N TYR A 379 53.50 -52.82 47.14
CA TYR A 379 54.66 -53.49 46.52
C TYR A 379 54.28 -54.70 45.65
N SER A 380 53.14 -54.67 44.99
CA SER A 380 52.77 -55.74 44.05
C SER A 380 53.65 -55.67 42.81
N THR A 381 54.48 -56.70 42.60
CA THR A 381 55.29 -56.90 41.39
C THR A 381 54.49 -57.50 40.23
N VAL A 382 53.28 -57.99 40.51
CA VAL A 382 52.42 -58.62 39.51
C VAL A 382 51.54 -57.56 38.86
N ALA A 383 51.72 -57.36 37.55
CA ALA A 383 50.79 -56.61 36.71
C ALA A 383 49.51 -57.44 36.53
N LYS A 384 48.56 -57.33 37.46
CA LYS A 384 47.27 -58.00 37.39
C LYS A 384 46.30 -57.18 36.55
N LYS A 385 45.51 -57.86 35.71
CA LYS A 385 44.34 -57.20 35.10
C LYS A 385 43.33 -56.85 36.20
N ILE A 386 42.54 -55.79 36.02
CA ILE A 386 41.47 -55.43 36.97
C ILE A 386 40.52 -56.62 37.20
N SER A 387 40.29 -57.44 36.18
CA SER A 387 39.49 -58.67 36.26
C SER A 387 40.05 -59.73 37.22
N GLU A 388 41.34 -59.66 37.56
CA GLU A 388 42.05 -60.60 38.45
C GLU A 388 42.23 -60.00 39.86
N TYR A 389 41.70 -58.80 40.11
CA TYR A 389 41.74 -58.16 41.43
C TYR A 389 40.78 -58.86 42.38
N THR A 390 41.30 -59.40 43.48
CA THR A 390 40.50 -59.95 44.57
C THR A 390 40.54 -58.99 45.75
N ARG A 391 39.39 -58.43 46.13
CA ARG A 391 39.30 -57.50 47.27
C ARG A 391 39.75 -58.22 48.55
N GLY A 392 40.66 -57.61 49.30
CA GLY A 392 41.17 -58.18 50.57
C GLY A 392 42.43 -59.04 50.46
N THR A 393 43.07 -59.14 49.29
CA THR A 393 44.43 -59.71 49.22
C THR A 393 45.41 -58.88 50.05
N ASN A 394 46.13 -59.54 50.97
CA ASN A 394 47.20 -58.93 51.75
C ASN A 394 48.30 -58.42 50.82
N SER A 395 48.51 -57.11 50.81
CA SER A 395 49.60 -56.46 50.09
C SER A 395 50.29 -55.49 51.03
N VAL A 396 51.62 -55.47 51.02
CA VAL A 396 52.39 -54.49 51.79
C VAL A 396 52.17 -53.12 51.14
N THR A 397 51.56 -52.22 51.90
CA THR A 397 51.31 -50.84 51.47
C THR A 397 52.58 -50.03 51.50
N ARG A 398 52.73 -49.12 50.54
CA ARG A 398 53.80 -48.12 50.54
C ARG A 398 53.58 -47.11 51.67
N THR A 399 54.66 -46.58 52.22
CA THR A 399 54.68 -45.54 53.28
C THR A 399 55.38 -44.28 52.78
N GLU A 400 55.26 -43.17 53.51
CA GLU A 400 55.97 -41.92 53.17
C GLU A 400 57.50 -42.14 53.10
N GLU A 401 58.07 -42.91 54.03
CA GLU A 401 59.48 -43.28 54.05
C GLU A 401 59.88 -44.07 52.80
N SER A 402 59.01 -44.96 52.32
CA SER A 402 59.29 -45.71 51.10
C SER A 402 59.42 -44.82 49.87
N TYR A 403 58.57 -43.79 49.75
CA TYR A 403 58.64 -42.84 48.65
C TYR A 403 59.87 -41.92 48.74
N LYS A 404 60.32 -41.59 49.95
CA LYS A 404 61.58 -40.86 50.17
C LYS A 404 62.77 -41.66 49.64
N VAL A 405 62.79 -42.98 49.88
CA VAL A 405 63.82 -43.89 49.35
C VAL A 405 63.76 -43.97 47.83
N ASP A 406 62.57 -44.18 47.25
CA ASP A 406 62.36 -44.21 45.79
C ASP A 406 62.76 -42.86 45.14
N SER A 407 62.59 -41.75 45.87
CA SER A 407 62.99 -40.43 45.40
C SER A 407 64.48 -40.16 45.38
N ALA A 408 65.22 -40.79 46.30
CA ALA A 408 66.68 -40.70 46.36
C ALA A 408 67.38 -41.65 45.36
N SER A 409 66.64 -42.62 44.81
CA SER A 409 67.12 -43.55 43.79
C SER A 409 67.49 -42.80 42.50
N LYS A 410 68.74 -42.96 42.04
CA LYS A 410 69.27 -42.35 40.79
C LYS A 410 68.59 -42.90 39.52
N ALA A 411 67.65 -43.84 39.63
CA ALA A 411 66.93 -44.41 38.50
C ALA A 411 65.96 -43.42 37.82
N LYS A 412 65.65 -42.28 38.46
CA LYS A 412 64.76 -41.24 37.93
C LYS A 412 65.27 -40.52 36.66
N SER A 413 66.53 -40.67 36.27
CA SER A 413 67.18 -39.69 35.40
C SER A 413 66.80 -39.67 33.92
N ASN A 414 65.90 -40.51 33.38
CA ASN A 414 65.49 -40.44 31.96
C ASN A 414 64.18 -41.22 31.66
N ALA A 415 63.03 -40.83 32.20
CA ALA A 415 61.75 -41.48 31.86
C ALA A 415 60.74 -40.46 31.33
N GLY A 416 60.67 -40.32 30.00
CA GLY A 416 59.64 -39.50 29.34
C GLY A 416 60.01 -38.89 27.98
N ARG A 417 61.17 -39.21 27.38
CA ARG A 417 61.49 -38.78 26.01
C ARG A 417 60.98 -39.80 24.98
N HIS A 418 59.70 -39.69 24.64
CA HIS A 418 59.20 -40.09 23.33
C HIS A 418 58.29 -39.00 22.79
#